data_AF-A0A256ZWF1-F1
#
_entry.id   AF-A0A256ZWF1-F1
#
_cell.length_a   1.000
_cell.length_b   1.000
_cell.length_c   1.000
_cell.angle_alpha   90.00
_cell.angle_beta   90.00
_cell.angle_gamma   90.00
#
_symmetry.space_group_name_H-M   'P 1'
#
loop_
_entity.id
_entity.type
_entity.pdbx_description
1 polymer ?
#
loop_
_entity_poly.entity_id
_entity_poly.type
_entity_poly.pdbx_seq_one_letter_code
_entity_poly.pdbx_strand_id
1 'polypeptide(L)'
;MQTILKKVEKVVMKGFSGVEHIVEVVKVGNEKYVYIDLTKENEEKSLGKVILAYDVGMKCAIVVNGEKPSWIDDVFKNIGGIMIETN
;
A
#
# COMPACT_ATOMS: atom_id res chain seq x y z
N MET A 1 -4.46 15.26 11.99
CA MET A 1 -4.08 13.90 11.54
C MET A 1 -3.36 13.94 10.18
N GLN A 2 -2.46 14.91 9.96
CA GLN A 2 -1.74 15.11 8.68
C GLN A 2 -0.26 14.67 8.74
N THR A 3 0.19 14.14 9.88
CA THR A 3 1.63 14.01 10.19
C THR A 3 2.25 12.68 9.74
N ILE A 4 1.44 11.69 9.32
CA ILE A 4 1.91 10.31 9.06
C ILE A 4 2.47 10.15 7.64
N LEU A 5 1.98 10.91 6.65
CA LEU A 5 2.40 10.79 5.25
C LEU A 5 3.59 11.70 4.89
N LYS A 6 4.63 11.75 5.73
CA LYS A 6 5.71 12.74 5.57
C LYS A 6 6.64 12.52 4.35
N LYS A 7 6.60 11.37 3.67
CA LYS A 7 7.21 11.17 2.34
C LYS A 7 6.86 9.80 1.77
N VAL A 8 6.32 9.74 0.56
CA VAL A 8 6.33 8.52 -0.25
C VAL A 8 7.73 8.38 -0.83
N GLU A 9 8.40 7.27 -0.54
CA GLU A 9 9.71 6.91 -1.08
C GLU A 9 9.55 5.91 -2.21
N LYS A 10 10.50 5.88 -3.15
CA LYS A 10 10.61 4.80 -4.14
C LYS A 10 11.79 3.92 -3.78
N VAL A 11 11.55 2.62 -3.69
CA VAL A 11 12.59 1.61 -3.42
C VAL A 11 12.59 0.58 -4.55
N VAL A 12 13.77 0.05 -4.88
CA VAL A 12 13.90 -1.06 -5.82
C VAL A 12 13.94 -2.36 -5.02
N MET A 13 13.07 -3.30 -5.37
CA MET A 13 12.98 -4.60 -4.69
C MET A 13 12.78 -5.72 -5.70
N LYS A 14 13.42 -6.85 -5.46
CA LYS A 14 13.20 -8.07 -6.23
C LYS A 14 12.04 -8.85 -5.63
N GLY A 15 10.98 -9.06 -6.40
CA GLY A 15 9.82 -9.84 -5.99
C GLY A 15 10.13 -11.33 -5.92
N PHE A 16 9.23 -12.10 -5.31
CA PHE A 16 9.26 -13.56 -5.28
C PHE A 16 9.18 -14.16 -6.69
N SER A 17 8.53 -13.45 -7.62
CA SER A 17 8.53 -13.72 -9.06
C SER A 17 9.92 -13.69 -9.72
N GLY A 18 10.91 -13.08 -9.05
CA GLY A 18 12.25 -12.85 -9.58
C GLY A 18 12.38 -11.56 -10.41
N VAL A 19 11.30 -10.79 -10.59
CA VAL A 19 11.28 -9.50 -11.28
C VAL A 19 11.68 -8.37 -10.33
N GLU A 20 12.43 -7.39 -10.82
CA GLU A 20 12.71 -6.17 -10.07
C GLU A 20 11.60 -5.13 -10.26
N HIS A 21 11.14 -4.59 -9.15
CA HIS A 21 10.07 -3.60 -9.09
C HIS A 21 10.53 -2.30 -8.45
N ILE A 22 10.00 -1.18 -8.94
CA ILE A 22 10.06 0.10 -8.25
C ILE A 22 8.78 0.22 -7.42
N VAL A 23 8.92 0.18 -6.10
CA VAL A 23 7.81 0.16 -5.15
C VAL A 23 7.71 1.51 -4.46
N GLU A 24 6.52 2.10 -4.47
CA GLU A 24 6.21 3.29 -3.69
C GLU A 24 5.85 2.89 -2.27
N VAL A 25 6.60 3.40 -1.28
CA VAL A 25 6.46 3.01 0.12
C VAL A 25 6.33 4.23 1.03
N VAL A 26 5.59 4.08 2.13
CA VAL A 26 5.58 5.05 3.24
C VAL A 26 6.17 4.42 4.49
N LYS A 27 6.83 5.23 5.31
CA LYS A 27 7.31 4.82 6.62
C LYS A 27 6.30 5.25 7.69
N VAL A 28 5.77 4.26 8.44
CA VAL A 28 4.91 4.50 9.60
C VAL A 28 5.59 3.89 10.82
N GLY A 29 6.04 4.76 11.74
CA GLY A 29 6.93 4.34 12.83
C GLY A 29 8.26 3.82 12.28
N ASN A 30 8.59 2.55 12.58
CA ASN A 30 9.81 1.89 12.11
C ASN A 30 9.57 0.93 10.92
N GLU A 31 8.32 0.72 10.50
CA GLU A 31 7.97 -0.17 9.38
C GLU A 31 7.77 0.61 8.07
N LYS A 32 8.08 -0.03 6.94
CA LYS A 32 7.75 0.46 5.60
C LYS A 32 6.55 -0.33 5.05
N TYR A 33 5.64 0.37 4.39
CA TYR A 33 4.43 -0.19 3.81
C TYR A 33 4.32 0.25 2.36
N VAL A 34 3.82 -0.62 1.48
CA VAL A 34 3.46 -0.22 0.11
C VAL A 34 2.32 0.78 0.16
N TYR A 35 2.52 1.92 -0.50
CA TYR A 35 1.60 3.04 -0.43
C TYR A 35 0.53 2.95 -1.52
N ILE A 36 -0.73 2.90 -1.09
CA ILE A 36 -1.91 2.83 -1.96
C ILE A 36 -2.84 3.96 -1.56
N ASP A 37 -3.20 4.83 -2.50
CA ASP A 37 -4.03 6.01 -2.23
C ASP A 37 -5.34 5.95 -3.01
N LEU A 38 -6.38 5.39 -2.39
CA LEU A 38 -7.69 5.21 -3.05
C LEU A 38 -8.41 6.53 -3.31
N THR A 39 -7.91 7.65 -2.75
CA THR A 39 -8.45 8.99 -3.04
C THR A 39 -7.94 9.56 -4.36
N LYS A 40 -6.85 8.98 -4.90
CA LYS A 40 -6.18 9.46 -6.11
C LYS A 40 -6.01 8.39 -7.19
N GLU A 41 -6.22 7.13 -6.86
CA GLU A 41 -5.98 5.98 -7.73
C GLU A 41 -7.30 5.26 -8.02
N ASN A 42 -7.46 4.79 -9.27
CA ASN A 42 -8.58 3.92 -9.61
C ASN A 42 -8.35 2.50 -9.06
N GLU A 43 -9.39 1.67 -9.14
CA GLU A 43 -9.37 0.31 -8.60
C GLU A 43 -8.27 -0.56 -9.23
N GLU A 44 -8.14 -0.54 -10.56
CA GLU A 44 -7.13 -1.33 -11.28
C GLU A 44 -5.69 -1.01 -10.82
N LYS A 45 -5.35 0.28 -10.73
CA LYS A 45 -4.02 0.70 -10.26
C LYS A 45 -3.79 0.31 -8.80
N SER A 46 -4.82 0.42 -7.97
CA SER A 46 -4.78 0.05 -6.56
C SER A 46 -4.55 -1.45 -6.38
N LEU A 47 -5.29 -2.29 -7.12
CA LEU A 47 -5.12 -3.74 -7.13
C LEU A 47 -3.75 -4.15 -7.67
N GLY A 48 -3.24 -3.47 -8.69
CA GLY A 48 -1.87 -3.69 -9.18
C GLY A 48 -0.82 -3.47 -8.08
N LYS A 49 -1.00 -2.44 -7.24
CA LYS A 49 -0.13 -2.21 -6.08
C LYS A 49 -0.29 -3.24 -4.97
N VAL A 50 -1.49 -3.78 -4.77
CA VAL A 50 -1.74 -4.89 -3.84
C VAL A 50 -0.99 -6.15 -4.31
N ILE A 51 -1.10 -6.51 -5.59
CA ILE A 51 -0.38 -7.66 -6.17
C ILE A 51 1.13 -7.45 -6.05
N LEU A 52 1.61 -6.24 -6.32
CA LEU A 52 3.01 -5.88 -6.14
C LEU A 52 3.44 -6.06 -4.67
N ALA A 53 2.65 -5.58 -3.71
CA ALA A 53 2.95 -5.71 -2.29
C ALA A 53 3.06 -7.18 -1.86
N TYR A 54 2.17 -8.04 -2.37
CA TYR A 54 2.24 -9.48 -2.18
C TYR A 54 3.54 -10.07 -2.76
N ASP A 55 3.88 -9.73 -4.00
CA ASP A 55 5.08 -10.26 -4.67
C ASP A 55 6.38 -9.80 -4.00
N VAL A 56 6.44 -8.59 -3.45
CA VAL A 56 7.62 -8.11 -2.71
C VAL A 56 7.58 -8.41 -1.21
N GLY A 57 6.57 -9.14 -0.73
CA GLY A 57 6.43 -9.54 0.68
C GLY A 57 6.27 -8.36 1.65
N MET A 58 5.64 -7.27 1.20
CA MET A 58 5.43 -6.06 2.01
C MET A 58 3.96 -5.87 2.39
N LYS A 59 3.72 -5.37 3.60
CA LYS A 59 2.40 -4.95 4.05
C LYS A 59 1.95 -3.68 3.32
N CYS A 60 0.65 -3.44 3.23
CA CYS A 60 0.08 -2.24 2.59
C CYS A 60 -0.24 -1.13 3.60
N ALA A 61 -0.10 0.13 3.18
CA ALA A 61 -0.70 1.29 3.81
C ALA A 61 -1.72 1.87 2.83
N ILE A 62 -3.00 1.69 3.14
CA ILE A 62 -4.10 2.05 2.23
C ILE A 62 -4.79 3.30 2.77
N VAL A 63 -4.73 4.37 1.97
CA VAL A 63 -5.41 5.63 2.26
C VAL A 63 -6.82 5.56 1.68
N VAL A 64 -7.81 5.87 2.51
CA VAL A 64 -9.23 5.88 2.13
C VAL A 64 -9.88 7.18 2.58
N ASN A 65 -10.86 7.65 1.80
CA ASN A 65 -11.73 8.76 2.17
C ASN A 65 -13.20 8.29 2.14
N GLY A 66 -13.75 8.00 3.32
CA GLY A 66 -15.12 7.50 3.45
C GLY A 66 -15.24 6.02 3.15
N GLU A 67 -15.98 5.66 2.09
CA GLU A 67 -16.39 4.29 1.81
C GLU A 67 -15.19 3.39 1.45
N LYS A 68 -15.16 2.21 2.08
CA LYS A 68 -14.08 1.24 1.95
C LYS A 68 -14.47 0.20 0.89
N PRO A 69 -13.61 -0.07 -0.11
CA PRO A 69 -13.90 -1.14 -1.06
C PRO A 69 -14.02 -2.49 -0.35
N SER A 70 -14.93 -3.35 -0.83
CA SER A 70 -15.18 -4.66 -0.23
C SER A 70 -13.95 -5.56 -0.17
N TRP A 71 -12.99 -5.39 -1.09
CA TRP A 71 -11.77 -6.18 -1.16
C TRP A 71 -10.71 -5.79 -0.11
N ILE A 72 -10.86 -4.66 0.60
CA ILE A 72 -9.81 -4.16 1.51
C ILE A 72 -9.57 -5.10 2.70
N ASP A 73 -10.63 -5.75 3.17
CA ASP A 73 -10.55 -6.68 4.30
C ASP A 73 -9.80 -7.95 3.90
N ASP A 74 -10.00 -8.43 2.67
CA ASP A 74 -9.25 -9.56 2.12
C ASP A 74 -7.77 -9.22 1.97
N VAL A 75 -7.44 -7.98 1.59
CA VAL A 75 -6.05 -7.52 1.53
C VAL A 75 -5.41 -7.54 2.90
N PHE A 76 -6.05 -7.01 3.94
CA PHE A 76 -5.48 -7.05 5.28
C PHE A 76 -5.42 -8.44 5.89
N LYS A 77 -6.33 -9.34 5.52
CA LYS A 77 -6.28 -10.74 5.94
C LYS A 77 -5.11 -11.50 5.32
N ASN A 78 -4.81 -11.27 4.05
CA ASN A 78 -3.80 -12.05 3.31
C ASN A 78 -2.40 -11.42 3.31
N ILE A 79 -2.31 -10.09 3.20
CA ILE A 79 -1.05 -9.34 3.08
C ILE A 79 -0.72 -8.61 4.39
N GLY A 80 -1.74 -8.23 5.15
CA GLY A 80 -1.59 -7.36 6.31
C GLY A 80 -1.36 -5.90 5.90
N GLY A 81 -1.48 -5.01 6.87
CA GLY A 81 -1.33 -3.59 6.59
C GLY A 81 -2.01 -2.70 7.60
N ILE A 82 -2.06 -1.43 7.24
CA ILE A 82 -2.72 -0.38 7.99
C ILE A 82 -3.63 0.42 7.06
N MET A 83 -4.72 0.92 7.64
CA MET A 83 -5.64 1.82 6.98
C MET A 83 -5.39 3.24 7.48
N ILE A 84 -5.39 4.21 6.57
CA ILE A 84 -5.20 5.62 6.88
C ILE A 84 -6.45 6.37 6.39
N GLU A 85 -7.30 6.78 7.33
CA GLU A 85 -8.51 7.54 7.01
C GLU A 85 -8.17 9.04 6.91
N THR A 86 -8.49 9.66 5.77
CA THR A 86 -8.34 11.10 5.57
C THR A 86 -9.72 11.76 5.69
N ASN A 87 -10.09 12.15 6.91
CA ASN A 87 -11.27 12.98 7.19
C ASN A 87 -11.17 14.38 6.57
#